data_AF-A0A1A8XS06-F1
#
_entry.id   AF-A0A1A8XS06-F1
#
_cell.length_a   1.000
_cell.length_b   1.000
_cell.length_c   1.000
_cell.angle_alpha   90.00
_cell.angle_beta   90.00
_cell.angle_gamma   90.00
#
_symmetry.space_group_name_H-M   'P 1'
#
loop_
_entity.id
_entity.type
_entity.pdbx_description
1 polymer ?
#
loop_
_entity_poly.entity_id
_entity_poly.type
_entity_poly.pdbx_seq_one_letter_code
_entity_poly.pdbx_strand_id
1 'polypeptide(L)'
;MTLYGFDSRLSEDYERFLFIRQKGYIPFFQQYWLIEGVPSRLPEDYFDMDLNEMIRLTFYSNGQNWEKYLLWINTLYFQRYGRYYRPLFEILYRYNHKHRLEWFRMNPGFVSDELYQDHRDSVPELRGKLQHGVGLPPPRGLVQWLAREQPLSAPPTGDCPVPTEHPFSGQL
;
A
#
# COMPACT_ATOMS: atom_id res chain seq x y z
N MET A 1 -17.15 -10.14 -6.53
CA MET A 1 -15.91 -10.27 -5.74
C MET A 1 -14.84 -9.43 -6.41
N THR A 2 -14.04 -8.70 -5.63
CA THR A 2 -13.02 -7.78 -6.14
C THR A 2 -11.68 -8.16 -5.53
N LEU A 3 -10.74 -8.57 -6.37
CA LEU A 3 -9.38 -8.93 -5.97
C LEU A 3 -8.51 -7.67 -5.95
N TYR A 4 -7.57 -7.57 -5.02
CA TYR A 4 -6.54 -6.54 -4.98
C TYR A 4 -5.17 -7.12 -4.61
N GLY A 5 -4.11 -6.36 -4.87
CA GLY A 5 -2.74 -6.78 -4.55
C GLY A 5 -2.13 -7.73 -5.58
N PHE A 6 -2.57 -7.66 -6.84
CA PHE A 6 -2.10 -8.51 -7.93
C PHE A 6 -2.16 -7.80 -9.27
N ASP A 7 -0.99 -7.67 -9.93
CA ASP A 7 -0.83 -7.26 -11.32
C ASP A 7 -1.77 -6.13 -11.75
N SER A 8 -1.84 -5.12 -10.88
CA SER A 8 -2.63 -3.94 -11.12
C SER A 8 -1.99 -2.74 -10.45
N ARG A 9 -2.10 -1.59 -11.08
CA ARG A 9 -1.75 -0.29 -10.53
C ARG A 9 -2.90 0.30 -9.72
N LEU A 10 -2.63 1.36 -8.97
CA LEU A 10 -3.62 2.05 -8.16
C LEU A 10 -4.72 2.68 -9.02
N SER A 11 -4.38 3.22 -10.20
CA SER A 11 -5.33 3.72 -11.19
C SER A 11 -6.32 2.66 -11.66
N GLU A 12 -5.84 1.45 -11.94
CA GLU A 12 -6.68 0.33 -12.38
C GLU A 12 -7.56 -0.20 -11.24
N ASP A 13 -7.05 -0.23 -10.01
CA ASP A 13 -7.88 -0.45 -8.83
C ASP A 13 -8.98 0.61 -8.73
N TYR A 14 -8.63 1.89 -8.92
CA TYR A 14 -9.57 3.01 -8.80
C TYR A 14 -10.68 2.92 -9.83
N GLU A 15 -10.35 2.69 -11.10
CA GLU A 15 -11.33 2.56 -12.18
C GLU A 15 -12.30 1.42 -11.93
N ARG A 16 -11.77 0.25 -11.54
CA ARG A 16 -12.60 -0.92 -11.20
C ARG A 16 -13.54 -0.61 -10.03
N PHE A 17 -13.05 0.04 -8.98
CA PHE A 17 -13.84 0.32 -7.79
C PHE A 17 -14.85 1.43 -8.04
N LEU A 18 -14.47 2.45 -8.81
CA LEU A 18 -15.36 3.52 -9.25
C LEU A 18 -16.52 2.94 -10.07
N PHE A 19 -16.24 2.05 -11.01
CA PHE A 19 -17.26 1.34 -11.78
C PHE A 19 -18.23 0.57 -10.86
N ILE A 20 -17.72 -0.21 -9.91
CA ILE A 20 -18.55 -0.95 -8.94
C ILE A 20 -19.44 0.01 -8.14
N ARG A 21 -18.87 1.11 -7.66
CA ARG A 21 -19.60 2.14 -6.90
C ARG A 21 -20.72 2.77 -7.73
N GLN A 22 -20.44 3.12 -8.98
CA GLN A 22 -21.42 3.69 -9.91
C GLN A 22 -22.59 2.72 -10.19
N LYS A 23 -22.34 1.40 -10.18
CA LYS A 23 -23.38 0.38 -10.32
C LYS A 23 -24.16 0.09 -9.03
N GLY A 24 -23.79 0.69 -7.90
CA GLY A 24 -24.46 0.50 -6.62
C GLY A 24 -24.22 -0.89 -5.99
N TYR A 25 -23.18 -1.60 -6.43
CA TYR A 25 -22.84 -2.91 -5.87
C TYR A 25 -22.07 -2.79 -4.57
N ILE A 26 -22.24 -3.77 -3.67
CA ILE A 26 -21.44 -3.92 -2.46
C ILE A 26 -20.23 -4.79 -2.80
N PRO A 27 -19.01 -4.24 -2.89
CA PRO A 27 -17.83 -5.05 -3.17
C PRO A 27 -17.48 -5.96 -1.99
N PHE A 28 -17.02 -7.16 -2.34
CA PHE A 28 -16.29 -8.03 -1.42
C PHE A 28 -14.81 -7.98 -1.81
N PHE A 29 -14.00 -7.32 -1.00
CA PHE A 29 -12.57 -7.13 -1.23
C PHE A 29 -11.77 -8.32 -0.70
N GLN A 30 -11.06 -9.00 -1.59
CA GLN A 30 -10.19 -10.13 -1.27
C GLN A 30 -8.75 -9.79 -1.63
N GLN A 31 -7.85 -9.83 -0.64
CA GLN A 31 -6.41 -9.70 -0.92
C GLN A 31 -5.94 -10.94 -1.68
N TYR A 32 -5.17 -10.75 -2.73
CA TYR A 32 -4.44 -11.83 -3.37
C TYR A 32 -3.32 -12.34 -2.47
N TRP A 33 -3.23 -13.67 -2.34
CA TRP A 33 -2.15 -14.34 -1.63
C TRP A 33 -1.20 -14.93 -2.66
N LEU A 34 0.10 -14.63 -2.49
CA LEU A 34 1.13 -15.18 -3.36
C LEU A 34 1.12 -16.71 -3.32
N ILE A 35 1.17 -17.31 -4.50
CA ILE A 35 1.37 -18.74 -4.68
C ILE A 35 2.87 -18.98 -4.78
N GLU A 36 3.39 -19.96 -4.06
CA GLU A 36 4.81 -20.31 -4.07
C GLU A 36 5.30 -20.64 -5.50
N GLY A 37 6.49 -20.14 -5.85
CA GLY A 37 7.08 -20.33 -7.18
C GLY A 37 6.61 -19.36 -8.26
N VAL A 38 5.72 -18.42 -7.93
CA VAL A 38 5.24 -17.37 -8.83
C VAL A 38 5.95 -16.03 -8.50
N PRO A 39 6.62 -15.37 -9.46
CA PRO A 39 7.33 -14.10 -9.20
C PRO A 39 6.38 -13.01 -8.69
N SER A 40 6.91 -12.06 -7.92
CA SER A 40 6.17 -10.91 -7.39
C SER A 40 5.50 -10.11 -8.51
N ARG A 41 4.21 -9.81 -8.36
CA ARG A 41 3.35 -9.30 -9.44
C ARG A 41 2.79 -7.91 -9.19
N LEU A 42 3.20 -7.19 -8.15
CA LEU A 42 2.78 -5.79 -8.03
C LEU A 42 3.67 -4.93 -8.92
N PRO A 43 3.13 -4.11 -9.83
CA PRO A 43 3.93 -3.20 -10.63
C PRO A 43 4.80 -2.31 -9.73
N GLU A 44 6.03 -2.04 -10.16
CA GLU A 44 6.90 -1.12 -9.41
C GLU A 44 6.27 0.25 -9.28
N ASP A 45 5.53 0.70 -10.27
CA ASP A 45 4.80 1.96 -10.29
C ASP A 45 3.37 1.84 -9.74
N TYR A 46 3.11 0.93 -8.80
CA TYR A 46 1.76 0.74 -8.23
C TYR A 46 1.06 2.07 -7.86
N PHE A 47 1.76 3.00 -7.22
CA PHE A 47 1.23 4.33 -6.88
C PHE A 47 1.32 5.30 -8.07
N ASP A 48 0.56 5.05 -9.14
CA ASP A 48 0.58 5.80 -10.41
C ASP A 48 -0.49 6.91 -10.54
N MET A 49 -1.31 7.11 -9.52
CA MET A 49 -2.37 8.13 -9.49
C MET A 49 -2.42 8.83 -8.13
N ASP A 50 -3.18 9.91 -7.96
CA ASP A 50 -3.37 10.56 -6.66
C ASP A 50 -4.11 9.65 -5.66
N LEU A 51 -3.41 9.21 -4.60
CA LEU A 51 -3.99 8.41 -3.52
C LEU A 51 -5.18 9.11 -2.82
N ASN A 52 -5.24 10.44 -2.82
CA ASN A 52 -6.37 11.17 -2.26
C ASN A 52 -7.68 10.86 -2.98
N GLU A 53 -7.65 10.60 -4.29
CA GLU A 53 -8.83 10.21 -5.06
C GLU A 53 -9.30 8.81 -4.65
N MET A 54 -8.37 7.87 -4.47
CA MET A 54 -8.67 6.52 -4.01
C MET A 54 -9.31 6.51 -2.61
N ILE A 55 -8.71 7.21 -1.64
CA ILE A 55 -9.22 7.19 -0.25
C ILE A 55 -10.60 7.84 -0.10
N ARG A 56 -10.94 8.80 -0.98
CA ARG A 56 -12.25 9.48 -1.00
C ARG A 56 -13.37 8.62 -1.60
N LEU A 57 -13.04 7.60 -2.38
CA LEU A 57 -14.03 6.80 -3.11
C LEU A 57 -15.13 6.20 -2.23
N THR A 58 -14.78 5.76 -1.01
CA THR A 58 -15.63 5.29 0.10
C THR A 58 -16.92 4.53 -0.25
N PHE A 59 -17.03 3.29 0.22
CA PHE A 59 -18.24 2.45 0.04
C PHE A 59 -19.17 2.51 1.26
N TYR A 60 -20.48 2.61 1.02
CA TYR A 60 -21.52 2.72 2.06
C TYR A 60 -21.80 1.42 2.85
N SER A 61 -21.21 0.29 2.45
CA SER A 61 -21.41 -1.01 3.11
C SER A 61 -20.80 -1.08 4.51
N ASN A 62 -21.13 -2.10 5.31
CA ASN A 62 -20.45 -2.44 6.58
C ASN A 62 -18.92 -2.26 6.43
N GLY A 63 -18.39 -1.15 6.95
CA GLY A 63 -17.11 -0.55 6.53
C GLY A 63 -15.88 -1.47 6.58
N GLN A 64 -16.00 -2.61 7.26
CA GLN A 64 -14.97 -3.64 7.42
C GLN A 64 -14.33 -4.13 6.11
N ASN A 65 -15.07 -4.20 5.00
CA ASN A 65 -14.48 -4.67 3.73
C ASN A 65 -13.60 -3.62 3.05
N TRP A 66 -14.00 -2.35 3.07
CA TRP A 66 -13.20 -1.25 2.53
C TRP A 66 -11.99 -0.94 3.42
N GLU A 67 -12.18 -1.01 4.75
CA GLU A 67 -11.10 -0.85 5.72
C GLU A 67 -9.96 -1.85 5.51
N LYS A 68 -10.23 -3.10 5.10
CA LYS A 68 -9.19 -4.09 4.76
C LYS A 68 -8.30 -3.61 3.62
N TYR A 69 -8.90 -3.10 2.55
CA TYR A 69 -8.16 -2.56 1.41
C TYR A 69 -7.33 -1.34 1.81
N LEU A 70 -7.91 -0.40 2.56
CA LEU A 70 -7.20 0.77 3.05
C LEU A 70 -6.06 0.41 4.02
N LEU A 71 -6.23 -0.59 4.89
CA LEU A 71 -5.16 -1.12 5.75
C LEU A 71 -4.01 -1.69 4.94
N TRP A 72 -4.32 -2.42 3.87
CA TRP A 72 -3.33 -2.98 2.96
C TRP A 72 -2.58 -1.87 2.20
N ILE A 73 -3.29 -0.92 1.58
CA ILE A 73 -2.68 0.26 0.94
C ILE A 73 -1.80 1.03 1.92
N ASN A 74 -2.29 1.29 3.13
CA ASN A 74 -1.57 2.08 4.13
C ASN A 74 -0.22 1.46 4.48
N THR A 75 -0.14 0.13 4.44
CA THR A 75 1.11 -0.57 4.63
C THR A 75 1.98 -0.52 3.40
N LEU A 76 1.43 -0.86 2.23
CA LEU A 76 2.20 -0.81 0.99
C LEU A 76 2.83 0.57 0.79
N TYR A 77 2.11 1.63 1.17
CA TYR A 77 2.60 3.00 1.17
C TYR A 77 3.78 3.18 2.13
N PHE A 78 3.65 2.74 3.39
CA PHE A 78 4.76 2.80 4.36
C PHE A 78 5.98 2.01 3.88
N GLN A 79 5.80 0.82 3.31
CA GLN A 79 6.90 0.02 2.76
C GLN A 79 7.60 0.73 1.60
N ARG A 80 6.85 1.47 0.78
CA ARG A 80 7.38 2.20 -0.36
C ARG A 80 8.08 3.51 0.04
N TYR A 81 7.50 4.26 0.97
CA TYR A 81 7.89 5.65 1.26
C TYR A 81 8.43 5.86 2.68
N GLY A 82 8.46 4.83 3.54
CA GLY A 82 9.05 4.89 4.87
C GLY A 82 8.24 5.63 5.95
N ARG A 83 7.12 6.27 5.60
CA ARG A 83 6.19 6.92 6.54
C ARG A 83 4.74 6.68 6.15
N TYR A 84 3.85 6.78 7.14
CA TYR A 84 2.40 6.74 6.94
C TYR A 84 1.89 8.07 6.42
N TYR A 85 1.00 8.03 5.43
CA TYR A 85 0.35 9.23 4.90
C TYR A 85 -0.82 9.64 5.80
N ARG A 86 -0.77 10.86 6.35
CA ARG A 86 -1.75 11.33 7.33
C ARG A 86 -3.20 11.23 6.86
N PRO A 87 -3.58 11.75 5.68
CA PRO A 87 -4.97 11.70 5.23
C PRO A 87 -5.54 10.28 5.12
N LEU A 88 -4.71 9.29 4.81
CA LEU A 88 -5.13 7.89 4.69
C LEU A 88 -5.49 7.29 6.06
N PHE A 89 -4.61 7.39 7.06
CA PHE A 89 -4.92 6.78 8.36
C PHE A 89 -5.99 7.55 9.13
N GLU A 90 -6.13 8.86 8.90
CA GLU A 90 -7.20 9.65 9.51
C GLU A 90 -8.58 9.21 9.02
N ILE A 91 -8.71 8.90 7.72
CA ILE A 91 -9.92 8.29 7.17
C ILE A 91 -10.14 6.90 7.76
N LEU A 92 -9.09 6.07 7.79
CA LEU A 92 -9.16 4.69 8.25
C LEU A 92 -9.59 4.56 9.72
N TYR A 93 -9.14 5.48 10.57
CA TYR A 93 -9.39 5.45 12.02
C TYR A 93 -10.35 6.56 12.49
N ARG A 94 -11.08 7.19 11.55
CA ARG A 94 -12.00 8.32 11.84
C ARG A 94 -13.06 7.96 12.89
N TYR A 95 -13.70 6.81 12.69
CA TYR A 95 -14.83 6.36 13.51
C TYR A 95 -14.44 5.29 14.53
N ASN A 96 -13.48 4.44 14.17
CA ASN A 96 -13.03 3.31 14.98
C ASN A 96 -11.57 3.51 15.42
N HIS A 97 -11.24 3.05 16.63
CA HIS A 97 -9.86 3.01 17.13
C HIS A 97 -9.17 4.37 17.34
N LYS A 98 -9.83 5.34 18.00
CA LYS A 98 -9.24 6.65 18.37
C LYS A 98 -7.86 6.57 19.05
N HIS A 99 -7.60 5.52 19.84
CA HIS A 99 -6.29 5.28 20.46
C HIS A 99 -5.16 5.11 19.43
N ARG A 100 -5.45 4.67 18.20
CA ARG A 100 -4.45 4.59 17.11
C ARG A 100 -4.12 5.96 16.53
N LEU A 101 -5.12 6.84 16.38
CA LEU A 101 -4.85 8.24 16.01
C LEU A 101 -3.97 8.90 17.06
N GLU A 102 -4.27 8.65 18.33
CA GLU A 102 -3.44 9.15 19.44
C GLU A 102 -2.00 8.63 19.37
N TRP A 103 -1.81 7.36 19.01
CA TRP A 103 -0.47 6.82 18.79
C TRP A 103 0.29 7.59 17.69
N PHE A 104 -0.33 7.84 16.53
CA PHE A 104 0.31 8.63 15.46
C PHE A 104 0.59 10.07 15.88
N ARG A 105 -0.30 10.67 16.69
CA ARG A 105 -0.11 12.00 17.27
C ARG A 105 1.11 12.05 18.20
N MET A 106 1.29 11.04 19.05
CA MET A 106 2.43 10.92 19.95
C MET A 106 3.74 10.55 19.22
N ASN A 107 3.64 10.01 18.01
CA ASN A 107 4.79 9.51 17.25
C ASN A 107 4.88 10.16 15.85
N PRO A 108 5.04 11.50 15.77
CA PRO A 108 4.96 12.24 14.50
C PRO A 108 6.04 11.82 13.48
N GLY A 109 7.17 11.25 13.92
CA GLY A 109 8.21 10.75 13.03
C GLY A 109 7.77 9.61 12.10
N PHE A 110 6.67 8.93 12.41
CA PHE A 110 6.09 7.87 11.56
C PHE A 110 5.14 8.41 10.49
N VAL A 111 4.89 9.71 10.47
CA VAL A 111 3.84 10.33 9.65
C VAL A 111 4.44 11.33 8.67
N SER A 112 3.87 11.38 7.48
CA SER A 112 4.07 12.46 6.52
C SER A 112 2.73 13.04 6.08
N ASP A 113 2.71 14.35 5.89
CA ASP A 113 1.63 15.11 5.27
C ASP A 113 1.83 15.24 3.75
N GLU A 114 3.04 14.96 3.27
CA GLU A 114 3.40 15.02 1.86
C GLU A 114 3.14 13.67 1.17
N LEU A 115 2.41 13.72 0.06
CA LEU A 115 2.11 12.55 -0.74
C LEU A 115 3.35 12.12 -1.55
N TYR A 116 3.70 10.84 -1.48
CA TYR A 116 4.81 10.18 -2.18
C TYR A 116 6.23 10.67 -1.87
N GLN A 117 6.41 11.40 -0.76
CA GLN A 117 7.74 11.75 -0.28
C GLN A 117 8.46 10.50 0.26
N ASP A 118 9.65 10.21 -0.27
CA ASP A 118 10.46 9.08 0.19
C ASP A 118 11.18 9.43 1.49
N HIS A 119 10.94 8.63 2.52
CA HIS A 119 11.53 8.73 3.85
C HIS A 119 12.14 7.39 4.30
N ARG A 120 12.46 6.48 3.37
CA ARG A 120 13.02 5.17 3.71
C ARG A 120 14.31 5.27 4.52
N ASP A 121 15.08 6.34 4.36
CA ASP A 121 16.27 6.63 5.15
C ASP A 121 16.00 6.77 6.65
N SER A 122 14.77 7.14 7.04
CA SER A 122 14.37 7.27 8.45
C SER A 122 13.90 5.95 9.08
N VAL A 123 13.67 4.91 8.28
CA VAL A 123 13.12 3.62 8.75
C VAL A 123 14.00 2.94 9.82
N PRO A 124 15.34 2.91 9.71
CA PRO A 124 16.20 2.32 10.75
C PRO A 124 16.03 3.00 12.12
N GLU A 125 15.95 4.33 12.14
CA GLU A 125 15.73 5.11 13.38
C GLU A 125 14.36 4.80 13.99
N LEU A 126 13.32 4.77 13.15
CA LEU A 126 11.96 4.44 13.56
C LEU A 126 11.85 3.01 14.12
N ARG A 127 12.57 2.06 13.52
CA ARG A 127 12.67 0.68 14.03
C ARG A 127 13.30 0.64 15.42
N GLY A 128 14.39 1.38 15.63
CA GLY A 128 15.03 1.54 16.93
C GLY A 128 14.05 2.06 17.99
N LYS A 129 13.28 3.11 17.66
CA LYS A 129 12.27 3.68 18.57
C LYS A 129 11.20 2.66 19.00
N LEU A 130 10.76 1.81 18.08
CA LEU A 130 9.76 0.78 18.40
C LEU A 130 10.28 -0.32 19.31
N GLN A 131 11.57 -0.68 19.19
CA GLN A 131 12.20 -1.69 20.05
C GLN A 131 12.40 -1.19 21.49
N HIS A 132 12.67 0.10 21.67
CA HIS A 132 12.90 0.72 22.99
C HIS A 132 11.61 1.17 23.70
N GLY A 133 10.45 0.97 23.06
CA GLY A 133 9.13 1.31 23.61
C GLY A 133 8.66 2.70 23.20
N VAL A 134 7.50 2.73 22.56
CA VAL A 134 6.69 3.93 22.29
C VAL A 134 5.49 3.85 23.22
N GLY A 135 5.24 4.86 24.04
CA GLY A 135 4.37 4.75 25.23
C GLY A 135 3.02 4.05 25.02
N LEU A 136 2.30 4.36 23.94
CA LEU A 136 1.11 3.60 23.54
C LEU A 136 1.49 2.40 22.65
N PRO A 137 0.79 1.26 22.76
CA PRO A 137 1.07 0.12 21.88
C PRO A 137 0.86 0.54 20.42
N PRO A 138 1.81 0.17 19.53
CA PRO A 138 1.69 0.49 18.12
C PRO A 138 0.42 -0.12 17.50
N PRO A 139 -0.13 0.51 16.43
CA PRO A 139 -1.26 -0.02 15.71
C PRO A 139 -1.11 -1.52 15.42
N ARG A 140 -2.17 -2.29 15.70
CA ARG A 140 -2.12 -3.76 15.63
C ARG A 140 -1.56 -4.22 14.29
N GLY A 141 -0.53 -5.06 14.34
CA GLY A 141 0.20 -5.50 13.15
C GLY A 141 1.45 -4.69 12.86
N LEU A 142 1.54 -3.39 13.14
CA LEU A 142 2.70 -2.54 12.77
C LEU A 142 4.06 -3.19 13.06
N VAL A 143 4.24 -3.77 14.25
CA VAL A 143 5.47 -4.47 14.65
C VAL A 143 5.70 -5.74 13.83
N GLN A 144 4.67 -6.57 13.64
CA GLN A 144 4.75 -7.76 12.80
C GLN A 144 5.00 -7.41 11.32
N TRP A 145 4.54 -6.24 10.87
CA TRP A 145 4.67 -5.80 9.49
C TRP A 145 6.07 -5.19 9.26
N LEU A 146 6.61 -4.43 10.21
CA LEU A 146 8.01 -4.00 10.19
C LEU A 146 9.00 -5.15 10.32
N ALA A 147 8.61 -6.24 10.98
CA ALA A 147 9.40 -7.45 11.10
C ALA A 147 9.32 -8.36 9.86
N ARG A 148 8.27 -8.24 9.03
CA ARG A 148 8.14 -8.95 7.75
C ARG A 148 8.88 -8.18 6.68
N GLU A 149 10.19 -8.40 6.59
CA GLU A 149 10.97 -7.96 5.44
C GLU A 149 10.53 -8.73 4.19
N GLN A 150 9.92 -8.02 3.25
CA GLN A 150 10.32 -8.11 1.85
C GLN A 150 10.49 -6.68 1.35
N PRO A 151 11.72 -6.21 1.11
CA PRO A 151 11.89 -5.02 0.30
C PRO A 151 11.25 -5.30 -1.07
N LEU A 152 10.36 -4.42 -1.53
CA LEU A 152 10.23 -4.20 -2.97
C LEU A 152 11.65 -3.86 -3.43
N SER A 153 12.19 -4.69 -4.30
CA SER A 153 13.57 -4.60 -4.79
C SER A 153 13.97 -3.14 -5.03
N ALA A 154 15.15 -2.77 -4.55
CA ALA A 154 15.76 -1.49 -4.89
C ALA A 154 15.79 -1.31 -6.43
N PRO A 155 15.69 -0.08 -6.95
CA PRO A 155 15.78 0.15 -8.39
C PRO A 155 17.11 -0.42 -8.89
N PRO A 156 17.13 -1.28 -9.92
CA PRO A 156 18.38 -1.74 -10.49
C PRO A 156 19.12 -0.52 -11.04
N THR A 157 20.29 -0.25 -10.45
CA THR A 157 21.26 0.67 -11.02
C THR A 157 22.03 -0.12 -12.08
N GLY A 158 21.92 0.25 -13.35
CA GLY A 158 22.83 -0.21 -14.39
C GLY A 158 22.24 -1.21 -15.40
N ASP A 159 22.30 -0.75 -16.65
CA ASP A 159 22.32 -1.47 -17.92
C ASP A 159 21.02 -2.08 -18.46
N CYS A 160 20.34 -1.28 -19.28
CA CYS A 160 19.45 -1.77 -20.32
C CYS A 160 20.20 -2.75 -21.24
N PRO A 161 19.79 -4.02 -21.36
CA PRO A 161 20.22 -4.82 -22.50
C PRO A 161 19.49 -4.29 -23.75
N VAL A 162 20.28 -3.85 -24.73
CA VAL A 162 19.81 -3.54 -26.08
C VAL A 162 19.08 -4.78 -26.63
N PRO A 163 17.88 -4.65 -27.23
CA PRO A 163 17.18 -5.79 -27.81
C PRO A 163 17.99 -6.32 -28.99
N THR A 164 18.50 -7.56 -28.90
CA THR A 164 19.02 -8.27 -30.06
C THR A 164 17.84 -8.64 -30.95
N GLU A 165 17.77 -8.05 -32.14
CA GLU A 165 16.79 -8.42 -33.17
C GLU A 165 16.94 -9.91 -33.49
N HIS A 166 15.91 -10.70 -33.22
CA HIS A 166 15.78 -12.05 -33.78
C HIS A 166 15.05 -11.95 -35.12
N PRO A 167 15.61 -12.47 -36.22
CA PRO A 167 14.95 -12.44 -37.52
C PRO A 167 13.74 -13.36 -37.50
N PHE A 168 12.58 -12.80 -37.86
CA PHE A 168 11.38 -13.56 -38.23
C PHE A 168 11.72 -14.52 -39.38
N SER A 169 11.82 -15.82 -39.10
CA SER A 169 11.68 -16.85 -40.14
C SER A 169 10.21 -17.21 -40.26
N GLY A 170 9.54 -16.58 -41.23
CA GLY A 170 8.31 -17.11 -41.80
C GLY A 170 8.63 -18.33 -42.66
N GLN A 171 7.91 -19.42 -42.46
CA GLN A 171 7.75 -20.46 -43.47
C GLN A 171 6.26 -20.73 -43.66
N LEU A 172 5.85 -20.59 -44.92
CA LEU A 172 4.63 -21.09 -45.54
C LEU A 172 4.65 -22.62 -45.58
#